data_AF-A0A382QAQ9-F1
#
_entry.id   AF-A0A382QAQ9-F1
#
_cell.length_a   1.000
_cell.length_b   1.000
_cell.length_c   1.000
_cell.angle_alpha   90.00
_cell.angle_beta   90.00
_cell.angle_gamma   90.00
#
_symmetry.space_group_name_H-M   'P 1'
#
loop_
_entity.id
_entity.type
_entity.pdbx_description
1 polymer ?
#
loop_
_entity_poly.entity_id
_entity_poly.type
_entity_poly.pdbx_seq_one_letter_code
_entity_poly.pdbx_strand_id
1 'polypeptide(L)'
;VNKAMEKLESDCKVKDGFKIKEPFMKAGWTFFNLELSTEITTIIENSGMMKNVAGFRISEQLKNFLGHFLESNGSNVRITKIDY
;
A
#
# COMPACT_ATOMS: atom_id res chain seq x y z
N VAL A 1 -4.60 7.89 4.96
CA VAL A 1 -4.60 6.51 4.44
C VAL A 1 -5.78 6.25 3.51
N ASN A 2 -7.04 6.25 3.97
CA ASN A 2 -8.21 6.01 3.08
C ASN A 2 -8.17 6.82 1.77
N LYS A 3 -8.08 8.16 1.85
CA LYS A 3 -7.99 9.04 0.67
C LYS A 3 -6.85 8.70 -0.29
N ALA A 4 -5.70 8.28 0.24
CA ALA A 4 -4.57 7.87 -0.58
C ALA A 4 -4.88 6.55 -1.29
N MET A 5 -5.47 5.59 -0.58
CA MET A 5 -5.85 4.30 -1.16
C MET A 5 -6.99 4.42 -2.19
N GLU A 6 -7.98 5.29 -1.96
CA GLU A 6 -9.02 5.64 -2.93
C GLU A 6 -8.40 6.25 -4.20
N LYS A 7 -7.36 7.08 -4.03
CA LYS A 7 -6.58 7.59 -5.17
C LYS A 7 -5.85 6.47 -5.91
N LEU A 8 -5.23 5.53 -5.19
CA LEU A 8 -4.54 4.39 -5.80
C LEU A 8 -5.52 3.53 -6.61
N GLU A 9 -6.69 3.24 -6.07
CA GLU A 9 -7.79 2.58 -6.79
C GLU A 9 -8.17 3.32 -8.07
N SER A 10 -8.36 4.64 -7.98
CA SER A 10 -8.66 5.48 -9.14
C SER A 10 -7.54 5.44 -10.18
N ASP A 11 -6.28 5.52 -9.77
CA ASP A 11 -5.12 5.50 -10.66
C ASP A 11 -4.98 4.12 -11.33
N CYS A 12 -5.32 3.03 -10.62
CA CYS A 12 -5.38 1.66 -11.14
C CYS A 12 -6.67 1.33 -11.91
N LYS A 13 -7.70 2.19 -11.85
CA LYS A 13 -9.05 1.95 -12.40
C LYS A 13 -9.71 0.68 -11.84
N VAL A 14 -9.44 0.37 -10.58
CA VAL A 14 -10.03 -0.76 -9.84
C VAL A 14 -11.04 -0.22 -8.84
N LYS A 15 -12.12 -0.97 -8.60
CA LYS A 15 -13.08 -0.69 -7.54
C LYS A 15 -12.94 -1.76 -6.44
N ASP A 16 -13.05 -1.35 -5.18
CA ASP A 16 -12.95 -2.26 -4.02
C ASP A 16 -11.62 -3.07 -4.03
N GLY A 17 -10.55 -2.42 -4.52
CA GLY A 17 -9.19 -2.93 -4.63
C GLY A 17 -8.41 -2.94 -3.33
N PHE A 18 -8.89 -2.29 -2.26
CA PHE A 18 -8.27 -2.39 -0.94
C PHE A 18 -9.28 -2.53 0.20
N LYS A 19 -8.79 -3.00 1.35
CA LYS A 19 -9.52 -3.01 2.61
C LYS A 19 -8.62 -2.59 3.75
N ILE A 20 -9.05 -1.58 4.51
CA ILE A 20 -8.44 -1.21 5.80
C ILE A 20 -9.23 -1.89 6.91
N LYS A 21 -8.56 -2.73 7.70
CA LYS A 21 -9.14 -3.36 8.90
C LYS A 21 -9.14 -2.39 10.08
N GLU A 22 -9.94 -2.72 11.09
CA GLU A 22 -10.03 -1.94 12.31
C GLU A 22 -8.65 -1.69 12.95
N PRO A 23 -8.39 -0.45 13.39
CA PRO A 23 -7.14 -0.14 14.04
C PRO A 23 -7.08 -0.76 15.44
N PHE A 24 -5.88 -1.12 15.88
CA PHE A 24 -5.62 -1.66 17.21
C PHE A 24 -4.37 -1.02 17.83
N MET A 25 -4.33 -0.94 19.15
CA MET A 25 -3.21 -0.33 19.89
C MET A 25 -2.25 -1.40 20.40
N LYS A 26 -0.94 -1.20 20.21
CA LYS A 26 0.11 -2.08 20.76
C LYS A 26 1.35 -1.25 21.08
N ALA A 27 1.88 -1.40 22.30
CA ALA A 27 3.10 -0.72 22.76
C ALA A 27 3.13 0.80 22.49
N GLY A 28 2.00 1.50 22.69
CA GLY A 28 1.89 2.95 22.48
C GLY A 28 1.70 3.38 21.02
N TRP A 29 1.60 2.45 20.08
CA TRP A 29 1.36 2.73 18.67
C TRP A 29 -0.03 2.24 18.22
N THR A 30 -0.65 2.98 17.31
CA THR A 30 -1.84 2.54 16.57
C THR A 30 -1.40 1.81 15.30
N PHE A 31 -1.86 0.58 15.14
CA PHE A 31 -1.68 -0.26 13.97
C PHE A 31 -3.01 -0.46 13.27
N PHE A 32 -2.95 -0.78 11.98
CA PHE A 32 -4.08 -1.29 11.20
C PHE A 32 -3.52 -2.21 10.13
N ASN A 33 -4.36 -3.09 9.59
CA ASN A 33 -3.99 -3.94 8.46
C ASN A 33 -4.60 -3.37 7.18
N LEU A 34 -3.79 -3.33 6.13
CA LEU A 34 -4.20 -2.98 4.77
C LEU A 34 -4.10 -4.25 3.92
N GLU A 35 -5.20 -4.64 3.29
CA GLU A 35 -5.25 -5.73 2.31
C GLU A 35 -5.44 -5.12 0.92
N LEU A 36 -4.70 -5.62 -0.06
CA LEU A 36 -4.85 -5.29 -1.47
C LEU A 36 -5.43 -6.49 -2.21
N SER A 37 -6.34 -6.24 -3.15
CA SER A 37 -6.83 -7.28 -4.04
C SER A 37 -5.72 -7.77 -4.99
N THR A 38 -5.89 -8.98 -5.51
CA THR A 38 -4.96 -9.51 -6.53
C THR A 38 -4.95 -8.63 -7.78
N GLU A 39 -6.07 -8.01 -8.14
CA GLU A 39 -6.21 -7.16 -9.32
C GLU A 39 -5.35 -5.89 -9.21
N ILE A 40 -5.49 -5.13 -8.12
CA ILE A 40 -4.71 -3.89 -7.94
C ILE A 40 -3.22 -4.20 -7.80
N THR A 41 -2.88 -5.30 -7.11
CA THR A 41 -1.49 -5.75 -6.94
C THR A 41 -0.86 -6.11 -8.28
N THR A 42 -1.59 -6.85 -9.14
CA THR A 42 -1.15 -7.19 -10.50
C THR A 42 -0.92 -5.94 -11.36
N ILE A 43 -1.80 -4.93 -11.25
CA ILE A 43 -1.64 -3.68 -11.99
C ILE A 43 -0.39 -2.92 -11.51
N ILE A 44 -0.18 -2.80 -10.20
CA ILE A 44 1.00 -2.12 -9.64
C ILE A 44 2.29 -2.78 -10.15
N GLU A 45 2.33 -4.11 -10.19
CA GLU A 45 3.48 -4.89 -10.69
C GLU A 45 3.77 -4.68 -12.17
N ASN A 46 2.73 -4.59 -13.00
CA ASN A 46 2.89 -4.60 -14.46
C ASN A 46 2.78 -3.22 -15.13
N SER A 47 2.35 -2.18 -14.40
CA SER A 47 2.14 -0.82 -14.94
C SER A 47 3.39 0.08 -14.92
N GLY A 48 4.46 -0.36 -14.28
CA GLY A 48 5.65 0.48 -14.04
C GLY A 48 5.49 1.47 -12.89
N MET A 49 4.42 1.39 -12.09
CA MET A 49 4.25 2.18 -10.86
C MET A 49 5.41 1.99 -9.86
N MET A 50 6.04 0.83 -9.85
CA MET A 50 7.21 0.52 -9.02
C MET A 50 8.56 0.82 -9.71
N LYS A 51 8.57 1.53 -10.84
CA LYS A 51 9.81 1.86 -11.54
C LYS A 51 10.73 2.69 -10.62
N ASN A 52 11.98 2.24 -10.51
CA ASN A 52 13.02 2.83 -9.64
C ASN A 52 12.73 2.73 -8.12
N VAL A 53 11.73 1.95 -7.70
CA VAL A 53 11.53 1.66 -6.28
C VAL A 53 12.60 0.67 -5.83
N ALA A 54 13.30 0.99 -4.74
CA ALA A 54 14.32 0.13 -4.19
C ALA A 54 13.73 -1.20 -3.68
N GLY A 55 14.49 -2.29 -3.77
CA GLY A 55 14.09 -3.62 -3.29
C GLY A 55 14.54 -4.72 -4.24
N PHE A 56 15.02 -5.84 -3.70
CA PHE A 56 15.47 -6.99 -4.50
C PHE A 56 14.30 -7.88 -4.90
N ARG A 57 13.36 -8.10 -3.98
CA ARG A 57 12.14 -8.90 -4.21
C ARG A 57 10.94 -8.02 -4.53
N ILE A 58 9.96 -8.55 -5.27
CA ILE A 58 8.71 -7.83 -5.58
C ILE A 58 8.00 -7.38 -4.30
N SER A 59 7.97 -8.22 -3.25
CA SER A 59 7.40 -7.85 -1.96
C SER A 59 8.09 -6.65 -1.29
N GLU A 60 9.40 -6.52 -1.45
CA GLU A 60 10.15 -5.37 -0.93
C GLU A 60 9.86 -4.11 -1.73
N GLN A 61 9.81 -4.24 -3.06
CA GLN A 61 9.45 -3.13 -3.94
C GLN A 61 8.02 -2.66 -3.68
N LEU A 62 7.05 -3.57 -3.54
CA LEU A 62 5.67 -3.24 -3.22
C LEU A 62 5.54 -2.55 -1.86
N LYS A 63 6.25 -3.05 -0.84
CA LYS A 63 6.31 -2.41 0.47
C LYS A 63 6.82 -0.97 0.36
N ASN A 64 7.94 -0.77 -0.33
CA ASN A 64 8.56 0.56 -0.45
C ASN A 64 7.69 1.51 -1.29
N PHE A 65 7.12 1.00 -2.38
CA PHE A 65 6.17 1.73 -3.22
C PHE A 65 4.97 2.22 -2.39
N LEU A 66 4.30 1.32 -1.66
CA LEU A 66 3.15 1.69 -0.84
C LEU A 66 3.54 2.69 0.25
N GLY A 67 4.71 2.54 0.87
CA GLY A 67 5.24 3.49 1.85
C GLY A 67 5.38 4.89 1.25
N HIS A 68 6.10 5.01 0.13
CA HIS A 68 6.31 6.28 -0.57
C HIS A 68 5.01 6.88 -1.13
N PHE A 69 4.12 6.04 -1.64
CA PHE A 69 2.83 6.46 -2.17
C PHE A 69 1.95 7.04 -1.05
N LEU A 70 1.87 6.37 0.10
CA LEU A 70 1.11 6.86 1.25
C LEU A 70 1.70 8.17 1.80
N GLU A 71 3.02 8.27 1.90
CA GLU A 71 3.73 9.47 2.37
C GLU A 71 3.52 10.67 1.42
N SER A 72 3.72 10.48 0.11
CA SER A 72 3.49 11.52 -0.90
C SER A 72 2.03 11.98 -1.00
N ASN A 73 1.09 11.15 -0.54
CA ASN A 73 -0.33 11.48 -0.42
C ASN A 73 -0.73 11.86 1.04
N GLY A 74 0.22 12.37 1.82
CA GLY A 74 -0.03 13.02 3.11
C GLY A 74 -0.29 12.08 4.29
N SER A 75 -0.03 10.78 4.15
CA SER A 75 -0.17 9.82 5.26
C SER A 75 1.17 9.63 5.97
N ASN A 76 1.24 10.00 7.25
CA ASN A 76 2.39 9.68 8.11
C ASN A 76 2.24 8.28 8.69
N VAL A 77 2.66 7.26 7.94
CA VAL A 77 2.56 5.84 8.31
C VAL A 77 3.85 5.10 7.97
N ARG A 78 4.15 4.05 8.73
CA ARG A 78 5.29 3.16 8.48
C ARG A 78 4.81 1.73 8.31
N ILE A 79 5.22 1.07 7.23
CA ILE A 79 4.89 -0.34 6.99
C ILE A 79 5.86 -1.23 7.79
N THR A 80 5.33 -1.96 8.76
CA THR A 80 6.11 -2.80 9.68
C THR A 80 6.24 -4.24 9.19
N LYS A 81 5.19 -4.78 8.56
CA LYS A 81 5.14 -6.13 8.00
C LYS A 81 4.38 -6.11 6.67
N ILE A 82 4.80 -6.96 5.73
CA ILE A 82 4.05 -7.28 4.51
C ILE A 82 3.88 -8.80 4.46
N ASP A 83 2.68 -9.26 4.12
CA ASP A 83 2.39 -10.65 3.77
C ASP A 83 2.00 -10.62 2.28
N TYR A 84 2.90 -11.11 1.43
CA TYR A 84 2.85 -11.05 -0.04
C TYR A 84 3.21 -12.43 -0.60
#